data_AF-H2BZ31-F1
#
_entry.id   AF-H2BZ31-F1
#
_cell.length_a   1.000
_cell.length_b   1.000
_cell.length_c   1.000
_cell.angle_alpha   90.00
_cell.angle_beta   90.00
_cell.angle_gamma   90.00
#
_symmetry.space_group_name_H-M   'P 1'
#
loop_
_entity.id
_entity.type
_entity.pdbx_description
1 polymer ?
#
loop_
_entity_poly.entity_id
_entity_poly.type
_entity_poly.pdbx_seq_one_letter_code
_entity_poly.pdbx_strand_id
1 'polypeptide(L)'
;MNCNTSTYNPLKRKIMKTKFQFIVGLGIILLFLIPGAQAQILQSKSDVIKEYGDPFSAGVTKSGENYLFYKMPVTTKASGTYNQGRILYFKTFSNGVEVCYKFKIVEPTSETIYNITSFTRDLVQTDDMQWNDYAKGIVYKIKEIKGVCLITAEYDNEVSLAKVYKF
;
A
#
# COMPACT_ATOMS: atom_id res chain seq x y z
N MET A 1 -50.24 25.93 69.92
CA MET A 1 -51.24 25.75 68.86
C MET A 1 -50.68 24.82 67.81
N ASN A 2 -51.49 23.84 67.44
CA ASN A 2 -51.32 22.79 66.42
C ASN A 2 -50.78 23.34 65.08
N CYS A 3 -50.15 22.60 64.15
CA CYS A 3 -50.62 21.33 63.59
C CYS A 3 -49.57 20.72 62.61
N ASN A 4 -49.51 19.38 62.62
CA ASN A 4 -49.48 18.43 61.49
C ASN A 4 -48.36 18.37 60.43
N THR A 5 -47.62 17.25 60.53
CA THR A 5 -47.34 16.19 59.55
C THR A 5 -47.25 16.49 58.05
N SER A 6 -46.16 16.03 57.42
CA SER A 6 -46.24 15.32 56.13
C SER A 6 -45.05 14.38 55.91
N THR A 7 -45.40 13.15 55.55
CA THR A 7 -44.55 12.02 55.12
C THR A 7 -43.97 12.23 53.72
N TYR A 8 -42.71 11.86 53.48
CA TYR A 8 -42.23 11.60 52.11
C TYR A 8 -41.18 10.50 52.05
N ASN A 9 -41.47 9.49 51.23
CA ASN A 9 -40.59 8.41 50.79
C ASN A 9 -40.96 8.16 49.30
N PRO A 10 -40.18 7.39 48.53
CA PRO A 10 -38.91 7.68 47.88
C PRO A 10 -39.10 7.92 46.36
N LEU A 11 -38.18 8.62 45.70
CA LEU A 11 -38.08 8.57 44.23
C LEU A 11 -36.67 8.20 43.77
N LYS A 12 -36.56 6.92 43.38
CA LYS A 12 -35.60 6.34 42.44
C LYS A 12 -35.13 7.36 41.40
N ARG A 13 -33.87 7.80 41.47
CA ARG A 13 -33.20 8.39 40.32
C ARG A 13 -32.33 7.34 39.63
N LYS A 14 -32.84 6.88 38.48
CA LYS A 14 -32.20 6.09 37.44
C LYS A 14 -30.70 6.44 37.28
N ILE A 15 -29.83 5.52 37.69
CA ILE A 15 -28.44 5.46 37.23
C ILE A 15 -28.50 4.80 35.84
N MET A 16 -28.65 5.60 34.80
CA MET A 16 -28.65 5.08 33.43
C MET A 16 -28.18 6.13 32.44
N LYS A 17 -26.94 6.60 32.59
CA LYS A 17 -26.28 7.48 31.60
C LYS A 17 -24.80 7.19 31.33
N THR A 18 -24.20 6.20 31.98
CA THR A 18 -22.74 5.96 31.87
C THR A 18 -22.37 4.88 30.86
N LYS A 19 -23.28 3.95 30.52
CA LYS A 19 -22.96 2.81 29.65
C LYS A 19 -23.07 3.09 28.13
N PHE A 20 -23.78 4.15 27.73
CA PHE A 20 -23.99 4.46 26.31
C PHE A 20 -22.81 5.21 25.67
N GLN A 21 -22.03 5.95 26.46
CA GLN A 21 -20.87 6.69 25.95
C GLN A 21 -19.63 5.81 25.67
N PHE A 22 -19.56 4.60 26.25
CA PHE A 22 -18.46 3.67 26.00
C PHE A 22 -18.58 2.93 24.66
N ILE A 23 -19.80 2.64 24.20
CA ILE A 23 -20.01 1.87 22.96
C ILE A 23 -19.69 2.71 21.72
N VAL A 24 -19.99 4.02 21.76
CA VAL A 24 -19.70 4.94 20.65
C VAL A 24 -18.19 5.22 20.53
N GLY A 25 -17.45 5.26 21.66
CA GLY A 25 -16.00 5.43 21.65
C GLY A 25 -15.23 4.24 21.09
N LEU A 26 -15.70 3.01 21.35
CA LEU A 26 -15.05 1.78 20.87
C LEU A 26 -15.21 1.58 19.35
N GLY A 27 -16.34 2.01 18.77
CA GLY A 27 -16.59 1.90 17.33
C GLY A 27 -15.70 2.80 16.47
N ILE A 28 -15.27 3.95 16.99
CA ILE A 28 -14.43 4.91 16.26
C ILE A 28 -12.96 4.48 16.19
N ILE A 29 -12.46 3.77 17.22
CA ILE A 29 -11.06 3.30 17.25
C ILE A 29 -10.80 2.18 16.23
N LEU A 30 -11.83 1.38 15.89
CA LEU A 30 -11.72 0.30 14.90
C LEU A 30 -11.63 0.79 13.44
N LEU A 31 -12.02 2.03 13.16
CA LEU A 31 -11.94 2.61 11.80
C LEU A 31 -10.54 3.09 11.41
N PHE A 32 -9.60 3.19 12.36
CA PHE A 32 -8.22 3.60 12.10
C PHE A 32 -7.24 2.44 11.89
N LEU A 33 -7.72 1.18 11.93
CA LEU A 33 -6.90 -0.02 11.80
C LEU A 33 -6.95 -0.65 10.40
N ILE A 34 -7.32 0.09 9.35
CA ILE A 34 -7.10 -0.39 7.98
C ILE A 34 -5.71 0.09 7.58
N PRO A 35 -4.64 -0.73 7.72
CA PRO A 35 -3.41 -0.41 7.02
C PRO A 35 -3.77 -0.38 5.54
N GLY A 36 -3.60 0.79 4.92
CA GLY A 36 -3.49 0.84 3.48
C GLY A 36 -2.29 -0.03 3.12
N ALA A 37 -2.53 -1.29 2.76
CA ALA A 37 -1.58 -2.02 1.97
C ALA A 37 -1.32 -1.13 0.76
N GLN A 38 -0.06 -0.85 0.49
CA GLN A 38 0.36 -0.36 -0.81
C GLN A 38 0.85 -1.60 -1.55
N ALA A 39 0.40 -1.82 -2.78
CA ALA A 39 0.84 -2.95 -3.57
C ALA A 39 2.37 -3.05 -3.55
N GLN A 40 2.83 -4.13 -2.93
CA GLN A 40 4.23 -4.41 -2.71
C GLN A 40 4.64 -5.64 -3.50
N ILE A 41 5.95 -5.74 -3.75
CA ILE A 41 6.54 -7.01 -4.16
C ILE A 41 6.16 -8.05 -3.10
N LEU A 42 5.85 -9.27 -3.54
CA LEU A 42 5.30 -10.41 -2.79
C LEU A 42 3.78 -10.38 -2.52
N GLN A 43 3.06 -9.35 -2.96
CA GLN A 43 1.60 -9.34 -2.83
C GLN A 43 0.93 -10.23 -3.89
N SER A 44 -0.15 -10.92 -3.50
CA SER A 44 -0.92 -11.73 -4.45
C SER A 44 -1.65 -10.83 -5.44
N LYS A 45 -1.87 -11.32 -6.66
CA LYS A 45 -2.64 -10.59 -7.69
C LYS A 45 -4.05 -10.25 -7.24
N SER A 46 -4.71 -11.15 -6.51
CA SER A 46 -6.03 -10.91 -5.93
C SER A 46 -6.03 -9.78 -4.93
N ASP A 47 -5.01 -9.69 -4.08
CA ASP A 47 -4.91 -8.61 -3.10
C ASP A 47 -4.64 -7.26 -3.77
N VAL A 48 -3.83 -7.23 -4.84
CA VAL A 48 -3.60 -6.01 -5.64
C VAL A 48 -4.90 -5.51 -6.27
N ILE A 49 -5.68 -6.41 -6.88
CA ILE A 49 -6.98 -6.03 -7.49
C ILE A 49 -7.96 -5.56 -6.41
N LYS A 50 -7.98 -6.21 -5.24
CA LYS A 50 -8.82 -5.77 -4.11
C LYS A 50 -8.46 -4.38 -3.61
N GLU A 51 -7.17 -4.04 -3.62
CA GLU A 51 -6.65 -2.76 -3.13
C GLU A 51 -6.83 -1.61 -4.13
N TYR A 52 -6.50 -1.84 -5.41
CA TYR A 52 -6.52 -0.80 -6.43
C TYR A 52 -7.76 -0.82 -7.33
N GLY A 53 -8.61 -1.83 -7.18
CA GLY A 53 -9.73 -2.06 -8.08
C GLY A 53 -9.28 -2.56 -9.45
N ASP A 54 -10.12 -2.27 -10.45
CA ASP A 54 -9.90 -2.72 -11.82
C ASP A 54 -8.69 -2.02 -12.46
N PRO A 55 -7.79 -2.78 -13.11
CA PRO A 55 -6.65 -2.19 -13.79
C PRO A 55 -7.08 -1.39 -15.02
N PHE A 56 -6.31 -0.35 -15.37
CA PHE A 56 -6.46 0.35 -16.64
C PHE A 56 -6.23 -0.59 -17.83
N SER A 57 -5.30 -1.53 -17.70
CA SER A 57 -5.13 -2.63 -18.66
C SER A 57 -4.47 -3.83 -18.00
N ALA A 58 -4.73 -5.03 -18.51
CA ALA A 58 -4.06 -6.26 -18.09
C ALA A 58 -3.66 -7.08 -19.32
N GLY A 59 -2.68 -7.97 -19.19
CA GLY A 59 -2.27 -8.83 -20.28
C GLY A 59 -1.12 -9.75 -19.92
N VAL A 60 -0.53 -10.34 -20.96
CA VAL A 60 0.64 -11.22 -20.86
C VAL A 60 1.78 -10.61 -21.69
N THR A 61 2.97 -10.52 -21.12
CA THR A 61 4.15 -10.06 -21.85
C THR A 61 4.57 -11.09 -22.91
N LYS A 62 5.45 -10.70 -23.85
CA LYS A 62 6.06 -11.63 -24.80
C LYS A 62 6.84 -12.76 -24.13
N SER A 63 7.35 -12.52 -22.91
CA SER A 63 8.04 -13.51 -22.07
C SER A 63 7.07 -14.42 -21.29
N GLY A 64 5.76 -14.27 -21.44
CA GLY A 64 4.76 -15.11 -20.78
C GLY A 64 4.33 -14.63 -19.39
N GLU A 65 4.65 -13.40 -19.01
CA GLU A 65 4.42 -12.89 -17.66
C GLU A 65 3.11 -12.12 -17.60
N ASN A 66 2.24 -12.47 -16.65
CA ASN A 66 1.01 -11.72 -16.44
C ASN A 66 1.35 -10.33 -15.89
N TYR A 67 0.65 -9.31 -16.36
CA TYR A 67 0.81 -7.96 -15.83
C TYR A 67 -0.54 -7.26 -15.60
N LEU A 68 -0.55 -6.35 -14.64
CA LEU A 68 -1.60 -5.38 -14.40
C LEU A 68 -1.01 -3.97 -14.52
N PHE A 69 -1.72 -3.07 -15.19
CA PHE A 69 -1.31 -1.67 -15.34
C PHE A 69 -2.39 -0.74 -14.77
N TYR A 70 -1.97 0.15 -13.89
CA TYR A 70 -2.79 1.15 -13.24
C TYR A 70 -2.31 2.55 -13.61
N LYS A 71 -3.26 3.50 -13.69
CA LYS A 71 -2.98 4.93 -13.78
C LYS A 71 -3.49 5.59 -12.52
N MET A 72 -2.60 6.21 -11.76
CA MET A 72 -2.92 6.81 -10.47
C MET A 72 -2.62 8.31 -10.52
N PRO A 73 -3.57 9.18 -10.17
CA PRO A 73 -3.29 10.60 -10.06
C PRO A 73 -2.37 10.83 -8.86
N VAL A 74 -1.24 11.49 -9.09
CA VAL A 74 -0.26 11.85 -8.06
C VAL A 74 0.02 13.35 -8.16
N THR A 75 0.11 14.02 -7.02
CA THR A 75 0.47 15.43 -6.93
C THR A 75 1.80 15.58 -6.22
N THR A 76 2.80 16.14 -6.90
CA THR A 76 4.12 16.42 -6.33
C THR A 76 4.45 17.90 -6.46
N LYS A 77 5.41 18.38 -5.66
CA LYS A 77 5.91 19.76 -5.78
C LYS A 77 6.66 20.00 -7.10
N ALA A 78 7.30 18.96 -7.65
CA ALA A 78 8.13 19.07 -8.84
C ALA A 78 7.33 19.04 -10.15
N SER A 79 6.25 18.25 -10.22
CA SER A 79 5.48 18.05 -11.46
C SER A 79 4.01 18.48 -11.39
N GLY A 80 3.55 19.00 -10.24
CA GLY A 80 2.12 19.23 -10.03
C GLY A 80 1.33 17.91 -10.06
N THR A 81 0.10 17.95 -10.58
CA THR A 81 -0.74 16.74 -10.71
C THR A 81 -0.51 16.05 -12.04
N TYR A 82 -0.15 14.77 -12.02
CA TYR A 82 0.02 13.94 -13.20
C TYR A 82 -0.49 12.51 -12.97
N ASN A 83 -0.66 11.74 -14.04
CA ASN A 83 -1.02 10.33 -13.94
C ASN A 83 0.24 9.46 -13.91
N GLN A 84 0.61 8.99 -12.71
CA GLN A 84 1.67 8.00 -12.55
C GLN A 84 1.20 6.66 -13.12
N GLY A 85 2.02 6.05 -13.96
CA GLY A 85 1.80 4.69 -14.44
C GLY A 85 2.43 3.68 -13.49
N ARG A 86 1.67 2.67 -13.05
CA ARG A 86 2.20 1.55 -12.24
C ARG A 86 1.90 0.22 -12.92
N ILE A 87 2.95 -0.51 -13.30
CA ILE A 87 2.86 -1.82 -13.97
C ILE A 87 3.37 -2.87 -12.99
N LEU A 88 2.54 -3.84 -12.62
CA LEU A 88 2.90 -4.95 -11.75
C LEU A 88 2.98 -6.24 -12.57
N TYR A 89 4.04 -7.02 -12.38
CA TYR A 89 4.28 -8.28 -13.08
C TYR A 89 4.18 -9.44 -12.09
N PHE A 90 3.49 -10.49 -12.52
CA PHE A 90 3.12 -11.63 -11.68
C PHE A 90 3.76 -12.91 -12.19
N LYS A 91 4.24 -13.73 -11.26
CA LYS A 91 4.63 -15.12 -11.50
C LYS A 91 3.61 -16.04 -10.84
N THR A 92 3.27 -17.12 -11.52
CA THR A 92 2.42 -18.19 -10.97
C THR A 92 3.30 -19.23 -10.31
N PHE A 93 3.02 -19.55 -9.05
CA PHE A 93 3.71 -20.58 -8.29
C PHE A 93 3.04 -21.96 -8.47
N SER A 94 3.72 -23.03 -8.00
CA SER A 94 3.27 -24.43 -8.08
C SER A 94 1.88 -24.67 -7.47
N ASN A 95 1.54 -23.91 -6.43
CA ASN A 95 0.23 -23.91 -5.76
C ASN A 95 -0.86 -23.11 -6.49
N GLY A 96 -0.56 -22.56 -7.68
CA GLY A 96 -1.48 -21.74 -8.48
C GLY A 96 -1.58 -20.28 -8.04
N VAL A 97 -0.86 -19.85 -7.01
CA VAL A 97 -0.90 -18.46 -6.54
C VAL A 97 -0.07 -17.56 -7.47
N GLU A 98 -0.67 -16.47 -7.94
CA GLU A 98 0.01 -15.42 -8.70
C GLU A 98 0.51 -14.32 -7.75
N VAL A 99 1.81 -14.02 -7.80
CA VAL A 99 2.44 -13.05 -6.90
C VAL A 99 3.25 -12.03 -7.68
N CYS A 100 3.11 -10.77 -7.27
CA CYS A 100 3.88 -9.66 -7.80
C CYS A 100 5.35 -9.85 -7.42
N TYR A 101 6.23 -10.03 -8.40
CA TYR A 101 7.66 -10.21 -8.14
C TYR A 101 8.49 -9.03 -8.68
N LYS A 102 7.87 -8.18 -9.49
CA LYS A 102 8.46 -7.01 -10.13
C LYS A 102 7.38 -5.96 -10.37
N PHE A 103 7.71 -4.69 -10.16
CA PHE A 103 6.87 -3.60 -10.64
C PHE A 103 7.70 -2.51 -11.32
N LYS A 104 7.02 -1.71 -12.13
CA LYS A 104 7.56 -0.50 -12.75
C LYS A 104 6.67 0.69 -12.46
N ILE A 105 7.30 1.83 -12.24
CA ILE A 105 6.65 3.13 -12.11
C ILE A 105 7.12 4.01 -13.27
N VAL A 106 6.17 4.65 -13.94
CA VAL A 106 6.39 5.55 -15.08
C VAL A 106 5.93 6.95 -14.67
N GLU A 107 6.88 7.88 -14.65
CA GLU A 107 6.70 9.26 -14.20
C GLU A 107 7.34 10.25 -15.18
N PRO A 108 6.98 11.54 -15.11
CA PRO A 108 7.73 12.60 -15.77
C PRO A 108 9.21 12.63 -15.32
N THR A 109 10.12 13.00 -16.22
CA THR A 109 11.56 13.17 -15.90
C THR A 109 11.83 14.23 -14.83
N SER A 110 10.91 15.17 -14.61
CA SER A 110 10.99 16.13 -13.50
C SER A 110 10.99 15.47 -12.12
N GLU A 111 10.54 14.21 -12.00
CA GLU A 111 10.58 13.44 -10.76
C GLU A 111 11.91 12.69 -10.54
N THR A 112 12.80 12.60 -11.54
CA THR A 112 14.02 11.78 -11.45
C THR A 112 14.87 12.18 -10.24
N ILE A 113 15.19 13.47 -10.09
CA ILE A 113 16.05 13.97 -9.00
C ILE A 113 15.42 13.70 -7.64
N TYR A 114 14.10 13.85 -7.52
CA TYR A 114 13.36 13.55 -6.30
C TYR A 114 13.51 12.07 -5.92
N ASN A 115 13.31 11.17 -6.88
CA ASN A 115 13.44 9.73 -6.67
C ASN A 115 14.87 9.30 -6.31
N ILE A 116 15.89 9.82 -7.01
CA ILE A 116 17.31 9.59 -6.68
C ILE A 116 17.60 10.00 -5.23
N THR A 117 17.15 11.20 -4.85
CA THR A 117 17.38 11.73 -3.50
C THR A 117 16.69 10.87 -2.45
N SER A 118 15.47 10.41 -2.73
CA SER A 118 14.73 9.53 -1.82
C SER A 118 15.42 8.18 -1.63
N PHE A 119 15.83 7.53 -2.73
CA PHE A 119 16.50 6.23 -2.66
C PHE A 119 17.88 6.31 -2.02
N THR A 120 18.65 7.36 -2.30
CA THR A 120 19.98 7.53 -1.71
C THR A 120 19.94 7.75 -0.19
N ARG A 121 18.84 8.30 0.34
CA ARG A 121 18.66 8.51 1.78
C ARG A 121 18.41 7.20 2.53
N ASP A 122 17.60 6.32 1.94
CA ASP A 122 17.02 5.19 2.66
C ASP A 122 17.60 3.83 2.23
N LEU A 123 18.28 3.75 1.08
CA LEU A 123 18.75 2.53 0.43
C LEU A 123 20.26 2.56 0.13
N VAL A 124 20.86 1.40 -0.12
CA VAL A 124 22.29 1.30 -0.45
C VAL A 124 22.49 1.37 -1.96
N GLN A 125 23.20 2.38 -2.44
CA GLN A 125 23.56 2.45 -3.87
C GLN A 125 24.56 1.34 -4.22
N THR A 126 24.28 0.60 -5.30
CA THR A 126 25.10 -0.55 -5.74
C THR A 126 25.70 -0.38 -7.14
N ASP A 127 25.11 0.49 -7.96
CA ASP A 127 25.60 0.87 -9.29
C ASP A 127 25.08 2.27 -9.64
N ASP A 128 25.43 2.79 -10.81
CA ASP A 128 24.82 3.99 -11.35
C ASP A 128 23.31 3.79 -11.49
N MET A 129 22.55 4.71 -10.91
CA MET A 129 21.09 4.70 -10.89
C MET A 129 20.46 3.39 -10.37
N GLN A 130 21.16 2.69 -9.45
CA GLN A 130 20.70 1.45 -8.84
C GLN A 130 20.90 1.42 -7.33
N TRP A 131 19.86 1.03 -6.59
CA TRP A 131 19.86 0.92 -5.13
C TRP A 131 19.29 -0.41 -4.66
N ASN A 132 19.80 -0.95 -3.55
CA ASN A 132 19.32 -2.17 -2.92
C ASN A 132 18.69 -1.87 -1.55
N ASP A 133 17.47 -2.35 -1.35
CA ASP A 133 16.81 -2.46 -0.05
C ASP A 133 17.10 -3.86 0.51
N TYR A 134 18.22 -3.99 1.22
CA TYR A 134 18.63 -5.26 1.82
C TYR A 134 17.64 -5.80 2.84
N ALA A 135 16.86 -4.93 3.51
CA ALA A 135 15.87 -5.36 4.47
C ALA A 135 14.70 -6.09 3.79
N LYS A 136 14.35 -5.67 2.57
CA LYS A 136 13.29 -6.30 1.77
C LYS A 136 13.80 -7.24 0.68
N GLY A 137 15.10 -7.24 0.38
CA GLY A 137 15.69 -7.96 -0.74
C GLY A 137 15.19 -7.45 -2.09
N ILE A 138 15.08 -6.13 -2.27
CA ILE A 138 14.56 -5.49 -3.48
C ILE A 138 15.62 -4.59 -4.09
N VAL A 139 15.86 -4.75 -5.39
CA VAL A 139 16.70 -3.85 -6.18
C VAL A 139 15.82 -2.86 -6.94
N TYR A 140 16.15 -1.58 -6.80
CA TYR A 140 15.52 -0.46 -7.49
C TYR A 140 16.48 0.08 -8.56
N LYS A 141 15.97 0.30 -9.77
CA LYS A 141 16.71 0.89 -10.91
C LYS A 141 15.93 2.05 -11.49
N ILE A 142 16.60 3.17 -11.73
CA ILE A 142 16.02 4.32 -12.43
C ILE A 142 16.62 4.43 -13.82
N LYS A 143 15.79 4.69 -14.84
CA LYS A 143 16.22 5.00 -16.20
C LYS A 143 15.39 6.14 -16.77
N GLU A 144 16.03 7.07 -17.46
CA GLU A 144 15.32 8.06 -18.26
C GLU A 144 15.22 7.57 -19.71
N ILE A 145 13.99 7.46 -20.22
CA ILE A 145 13.75 6.98 -21.58
C ILE A 145 12.68 7.86 -22.21
N LYS A 146 12.99 8.54 -23.33
CA LYS A 146 12.03 9.34 -24.10
C LYS A 146 11.22 10.35 -23.24
N GLY A 147 11.88 11.02 -22.30
CA GLY A 147 11.25 12.05 -21.46
C GLY A 147 10.48 11.52 -20.25
N VAL A 148 10.49 10.21 -19.97
CA VAL A 148 9.94 9.62 -18.74
C VAL A 148 11.04 9.08 -17.82
N CYS A 149 10.83 9.23 -16.51
CA CYS A 149 11.52 8.51 -15.46
C CYS A 149 10.86 7.13 -15.30
N LEU A 150 11.61 6.08 -15.57
CA LEU A 150 11.21 4.69 -15.38
C LEU A 150 11.91 4.13 -14.16
N ILE A 151 11.15 3.86 -13.11
CA ILE A 151 11.63 3.15 -11.93
C ILE A 151 11.24 1.68 -12.08
N THR A 152 12.19 0.78 -11.88
CA THR A 152 11.95 -0.67 -11.84
C THR A 152 12.33 -1.18 -10.46
N ALA A 153 11.44 -1.90 -9.80
CA ALA A 153 11.70 -2.59 -8.56
C ALA A 153 11.54 -4.10 -8.77
N GLU A 154 12.57 -4.86 -8.44
CA GLU A 154 12.65 -6.30 -8.66
C GLU A 154 13.18 -6.99 -7.41
N TYR A 155 12.62 -8.14 -7.07
CA TYR A 155 13.13 -8.94 -5.97
C TYR A 155 14.51 -9.53 -6.33
N ASP A 156 15.53 -9.28 -5.49
CA ASP A 156 16.95 -9.59 -5.72
C ASP A 156 17.25 -11.10 -5.72
N ASN A 157 16.27 -11.94 -5.38
CA ASN A 157 16.51 -13.36 -5.19
C ASN A 157 15.37 -14.26 -5.67
N GLU A 158 15.40 -14.64 -6.95
CA GLU A 158 14.48 -15.64 -7.51
C GLU A 158 14.53 -16.99 -6.77
N VAL A 159 15.70 -17.37 -6.25
CA VAL A 159 15.89 -18.60 -5.46
C VAL A 159 15.25 -18.49 -4.07
N SER A 160 15.05 -17.29 -3.53
CA SER A 160 14.33 -17.05 -2.27
C SER A 160 12.83 -16.87 -2.49
N LEU A 161 12.39 -16.34 -3.63
CA LEU A 161 10.97 -16.43 -4.04
C LEU A 161 10.53 -17.89 -4.09
N ALA A 162 11.30 -18.70 -4.83
CA ALA A 162 11.76 -20.03 -4.44
C ALA A 162 11.11 -20.80 -3.27
N LYS A 163 11.99 -21.20 -2.35
CA LYS A 163 12.03 -20.59 -1.02
C LYS A 163 10.67 -20.41 -0.34
N VAL A 164 10.22 -19.16 -0.34
CA VAL A 164 9.03 -18.68 0.36
C VAL A 164 7.77 -19.39 -0.12
N TYR A 165 7.66 -19.65 -1.42
CA TYR A 165 6.44 -20.20 -2.03
C TYR A 165 6.52 -21.70 -2.35
N LYS A 166 7.58 -22.40 -1.90
CA LYS A 166 7.79 -23.87 -2.02
C LYS A 166 7.44 -24.43 -3.40
N PHE A 167 8.37 -24.31 -4.33
CA PHE A 167 8.34 -25.00 -5.63
C PHE A 167 8.49 -26.51 -5.46
#